data_AF-A0AAD8JM75-F1
#
_entry.id   AF-A0AAD8JM75-F1
#
_cell.length_a   1.000
_cell.length_b   1.000
_cell.length_c   1.000
_cell.angle_alpha   90.00
_cell.angle_beta   90.00
_cell.angle_gamma   90.00
#
_symmetry.space_group_name_H-M   'P 1'
#
loop_
_entity.id
_entity.type
_entity.pdbx_description
1 polymer ?
#
loop_
_entity_poly.entity_id
_entity_poly.type
_entity_poly.pdbx_seq_one_letter_code
_entity_poly.pdbx_strand_id
1 'polypeptide(L)'
;MGKKRGRSVNVSSKPKHSLDANRTKGSRTAATVRRLKMYNKRPKRDRKGNILKHDLQSKELPSTRIQPDPRWFDGTQMIHVEKRPAKANLVSGLDRSEECNCNYMVRQHDLIVQHSYTEIQRTSA
;
A
#
# COMPACT_ATOMS: atom_id res chain seq x y z
N MET A 1 -42.55 33.00 -2.19
CA MET A 1 -41.91 31.90 -1.44
C MET A 1 -40.43 32.24 -1.18
N GLY A 2 -40.12 32.91 -0.06
CA GLY A 2 -38.77 33.40 0.24
C GLY A 2 -37.87 32.32 0.83
N LYS A 3 -36.69 32.10 0.24
CA LYS A 3 -35.67 31.17 0.76
C LYS A 3 -35.06 31.73 2.06
N LYS A 4 -35.39 31.13 3.20
CA LYS A 4 -34.72 31.39 4.48
C LYS A 4 -33.23 31.04 4.35
N ARG A 5 -32.37 32.06 4.45
CA ARG A 5 -30.91 31.87 4.57
C ARG A 5 -30.61 31.46 6.01
N GLY A 6 -30.08 30.25 6.19
CA GLY A 6 -29.72 29.70 7.50
C GLY A 6 -28.62 30.53 8.18
N ARG A 7 -28.74 30.69 9.50
CA ARG A 7 -27.81 31.45 10.36
C ARG A 7 -26.42 30.80 10.32
N SER A 8 -25.39 31.56 9.97
CA SER A 8 -24.01 31.09 10.03
C SER A 8 -23.56 30.97 11.48
N VAL A 9 -23.56 29.74 12.00
CA VAL A 9 -23.04 29.44 13.34
C VAL A 9 -21.51 29.35 13.24
N ASN A 10 -20.83 30.33 13.82
CA ASN A 10 -19.38 30.26 14.09
C ASN A 10 -19.15 29.22 15.19
N VAL A 11 -18.85 27.98 14.80
CA VAL A 11 -18.44 26.94 15.73
C VAL A 11 -16.91 26.95 15.77
N SER A 12 -16.34 27.56 16.81
CA SER A 12 -14.89 27.60 17.11
C SER A 12 -14.25 26.22 17.41
N SER A 13 -14.90 25.13 16.99
CA SER A 13 -14.42 23.76 17.22
C SER A 13 -13.34 23.40 16.21
N LYS A 14 -12.34 22.61 16.67
CA LYS A 14 -11.35 22.02 15.76
C LYS A 14 -12.08 21.20 14.68
N PRO A 15 -11.73 21.33 13.40
CA PRO A 15 -12.41 20.62 12.32
C PRO A 15 -12.35 19.11 12.52
N LYS A 16 -13.49 18.42 12.43
CA LYS A 16 -13.59 16.98 12.73
C LYS A 16 -13.27 16.08 11.53
N HIS A 17 -13.48 16.58 10.30
CA HIS A 17 -13.23 15.84 9.07
C HIS A 17 -12.81 16.74 7.89
N SER A 18 -12.40 16.13 6.77
CA SER A 18 -11.84 16.83 5.61
C SER A 18 -12.81 17.80 4.92
N LEU A 19 -14.12 17.51 4.95
CA LEU A 19 -15.20 18.33 4.39
C LEU A 19 -15.81 19.37 5.36
N ASP A 20 -15.23 19.55 6.55
CA ASP A 20 -15.77 20.46 7.58
C ASP A 20 -15.66 21.93 7.12
N ALA A 21 -16.74 22.69 7.26
CA ALA A 21 -16.81 24.09 6.84
C ALA A 21 -15.84 24.99 7.64
N ASN A 22 -15.50 24.61 8.89
CA ASN A 22 -14.54 25.32 9.73
C ASN A 22 -13.08 24.98 9.40
N ARG A 23 -12.83 24.10 8.43
CA ARG A 23 -11.47 23.78 7.97
C ARG A 23 -10.91 24.94 7.16
N THR A 24 -9.72 25.41 7.52
CA THR A 24 -8.96 26.42 6.78
C THR A 24 -8.68 25.91 5.36
N LYS A 25 -9.44 26.42 4.38
CA LYS A 25 -9.28 26.14 2.95
C LYS A 25 -7.97 26.78 2.49
N GLY A 26 -6.92 25.95 2.41
CA GLY A 26 -5.55 26.39 2.07
C GLY A 26 -4.47 25.57 2.77
N SER A 27 -4.80 24.83 3.83
CA SER A 27 -3.88 23.93 4.52
C SER A 27 -3.73 22.59 3.76
N ARG A 28 -2.47 22.17 3.57
CA ARG A 28 -2.13 20.87 2.95
C ARG A 28 -2.69 19.71 3.79
N THR A 29 -3.10 18.61 3.14
CA THR A 29 -3.53 17.39 3.85
C THR A 29 -2.40 16.79 4.68
N ALA A 30 -2.73 16.13 5.79
CA ALA A 30 -1.73 15.53 6.68
C ALA A 30 -0.79 14.54 5.95
N ALA A 31 -1.31 13.73 5.02
CA ALA A 31 -0.50 12.84 4.19
C ALA A 31 0.51 13.60 3.32
N THR A 32 0.08 14.70 2.71
CA THR A 32 0.96 15.57 1.92
C THR A 32 2.02 16.21 2.80
N VAL A 33 1.68 16.65 4.01
CA VAL A 33 2.66 17.19 4.97
C VAL A 33 3.70 16.13 5.34
N ARG A 34 3.31 14.86 5.59
CA ARG A 34 4.26 13.77 5.88
C ARG A 34 5.19 13.49 4.69
N ARG A 35 4.65 13.47 3.47
CA ARG A 35 5.44 13.29 2.24
C ARG A 35 6.45 14.41 2.06
N LEU A 36 6.04 15.67 2.21
CA LEU A 36 6.95 16.81 2.06
C LEU A 36 8.01 16.85 3.17
N LYS A 37 7.65 16.48 4.40
CA LYS A 37 8.62 16.34 5.50
C LYS A 37 9.69 15.29 5.20
N MET A 38 9.38 14.25 4.42
CA MET A 38 10.35 13.22 4.03
C MET A 38 11.51 13.80 3.23
N TYR A 39 11.25 14.65 2.22
CA TYR A 39 12.30 15.28 1.41
C TYR A 39 13.22 16.21 2.23
N ASN A 40 12.72 16.75 3.35
CA ASN A 40 13.46 17.71 4.19
C ASN A 40 14.18 17.05 5.38
N LYS A 41 14.27 15.72 5.46
CA LYS A 41 14.91 15.04 6.59
C LYS A 41 16.42 15.22 6.60
N ARG A 42 16.97 15.71 7.72
CA ARG A 42 18.41 15.88 8.00
C ARG A 42 18.75 15.40 9.41
N PRO A 43 19.98 14.94 9.69
CA PRO A 43 20.39 14.55 11.03
C PRO A 43 20.34 15.75 11.98
N LYS A 44 19.78 15.56 13.17
CA LYS A 44 19.77 16.60 14.21
C LYS A 44 21.13 16.60 14.92
N ARG A 45 21.76 17.77 15.03
CA ARG A 45 23.09 17.92 15.65
C ARG A 45 23.05 18.86 16.85
N ASP A 46 23.97 18.64 17.78
CA ASP A 46 24.25 19.54 18.90
C ASP A 46 25.08 20.74 18.44
N ARG A 47 25.18 21.77 19.30
CA ARG A 47 26.07 22.92 19.09
C ARG A 47 27.54 22.52 18.88
N LYS A 48 27.96 21.42 19.50
CA LYS A 48 29.30 20.83 19.35
C LYS A 48 29.49 20.05 18.04
N GLY A 49 28.44 19.93 17.23
CA GLY A 49 28.48 19.19 15.96
C GLY A 49 28.24 17.69 16.09
N ASN A 50 27.93 17.14 17.27
CA ASN A 50 27.60 15.73 17.46
C ASN A 50 26.19 15.40 16.94
N ILE A 51 25.99 14.22 16.34
CA ILE A 51 24.69 13.77 15.83
C ILE A 51 23.88 13.19 16.99
N LEU A 52 22.72 13.77 17.30
CA LEU A 52 21.79 13.24 18.32
C LEU A 52 20.91 12.13 17.75
N LYS A 53 20.37 12.34 16.55
CA LYS A 53 19.39 11.43 15.95
C LYS A 53 19.46 11.46 14.42
N HIS A 54 19.35 10.27 13.84
CA HIS A 54 19.06 10.05 12.44
C HIS A 54 17.90 9.04 12.31
N ASP A 55 16.93 9.29 11.42
CA ASP A 55 15.72 8.47 11.33
C ASP A 55 15.97 7.07 10.72
N LEU A 56 16.80 6.97 9.67
CA LEU A 56 17.06 5.72 8.92
C LEU A 56 18.52 5.25 9.00
N GLN A 57 19.33 5.87 9.85
CA GLN A 57 20.74 5.49 10.06
C GLN A 57 20.97 5.36 11.55
N SER A 58 20.41 4.29 12.13
CA SER A 58 20.71 3.90 13.50
C SER A 58 22.17 3.47 13.61
N LYS A 59 22.83 3.81 14.70
CA LYS A 59 24.21 3.37 14.99
C LYS A 59 24.25 2.01 15.69
N GLU A 60 23.13 1.61 16.29
CA GLU A 60 23.00 0.34 16.96
C GLU A 60 22.90 -0.79 15.94
N LEU A 61 23.64 -1.87 16.20
CA LEU A 61 23.58 -3.10 15.43
C LEU A 61 22.40 -3.92 15.96
N PRO A 62 21.40 -4.26 15.13
CA PRO A 62 20.31 -5.12 15.56
C PRO A 62 20.84 -6.55 15.80
N SER A 63 20.18 -7.29 16.68
CA SER A 63 20.42 -8.73 16.80
C SER A 63 19.98 -9.42 15.51
N THR A 64 20.93 -10.02 14.79
CA THR A 64 20.71 -10.65 13.48
C THR A 64 20.35 -12.13 13.56
N ARG A 65 20.40 -12.73 14.75
CA ARG A 65 20.18 -14.18 14.90
C ARG A 65 18.71 -14.51 14.72
N ILE A 66 18.43 -15.36 13.73
CA ILE A 66 17.10 -15.87 13.46
C ILE A 66 16.85 -17.10 14.36
N GLN A 67 15.65 -17.20 14.94
CA GLN A 67 15.27 -18.32 15.81
C GLN A 67 15.05 -19.60 15.00
N PRO A 68 15.49 -20.78 15.46
CA PRO A 68 15.23 -22.02 14.73
C PRO A 68 13.72 -22.30 14.67
N ASP A 69 13.16 -22.45 13.47
CA ASP A 69 11.74 -22.76 13.24
C ASP A 69 11.62 -23.92 12.22
N PRO A 70 10.95 -25.05 12.57
CA PRO A 70 10.71 -26.15 11.64
C PRO A 70 10.00 -25.75 10.35
N ARG A 71 9.21 -24.68 10.35
CA ARG A 71 8.46 -24.20 9.17
C ARG A 71 9.35 -23.69 8.04
N TRP A 72 10.61 -23.36 8.31
CA TRP A 72 11.55 -22.95 7.25
C TRP A 72 11.91 -24.07 6.31
N PHE A 73 11.81 -25.30 6.79
CA PHE A 73 12.17 -26.49 6.03
C PHE A 73 10.95 -27.16 5.39
N ASP A 74 9.74 -26.65 5.65
CA ASP A 74 8.53 -27.14 5.02
C ASP A 74 8.26 -26.40 3.70
N GLY A 75 7.62 -27.08 2.74
CA GLY A 75 7.32 -26.53 1.42
C GLY A 75 6.33 -25.37 1.49
N THR A 76 6.82 -24.12 1.41
CA THR A 76 5.99 -22.90 1.55
C THR A 76 4.90 -22.73 0.47
N GLN A 77 5.07 -23.35 -0.70
CA GLN A 77 4.08 -23.35 -1.78
C GLN A 77 3.91 -24.77 -2.31
N MET A 78 2.86 -25.47 -1.86
CA MET A 78 2.47 -26.74 -2.47
C MET A 78 1.52 -26.48 -3.63
N ILE A 79 1.99 -26.68 -4.86
CA ILE A 79 1.13 -26.67 -6.05
C ILE A 79 0.60 -28.09 -6.22
N HIS A 80 -0.71 -28.27 -6.04
CA HIS A 80 -1.35 -29.55 -6.31
C HIS A 80 -1.22 -29.89 -7.80
N VAL A 81 -0.79 -31.12 -8.13
CA VAL A 81 -0.45 -31.53 -9.50
C VAL A 81 -1.63 -31.39 -10.45
N GLU A 82 -2.85 -31.62 -9.97
CA GLU A 82 -4.08 -31.46 -10.77
C GLU A 82 -4.35 -30.02 -11.22
N LYS A 83 -3.97 -29.04 -10.38
CA LYS A 83 -4.12 -27.60 -10.69
C LYS A 83 -2.96 -27.03 -11.48
N ARG A 84 -1.97 -27.84 -11.84
CA ARG A 84 -0.92 -27.46 -12.80
C ARG A 84 -1.56 -27.49 -14.18
N PRO A 85 -1.71 -26.35 -14.88
CA PRO A 85 -2.17 -26.38 -16.26
C PRO A 85 -1.19 -27.27 -17.03
N ALA A 86 -1.68 -28.23 -17.80
CA ALA A 86 -0.85 -28.98 -18.73
C ALA A 86 -0.02 -27.96 -19.53
N LYS A 87 1.30 -28.19 -19.67
CA LYS A 87 2.25 -27.23 -20.27
C LYS A 87 1.74 -26.59 -21.58
N ALA A 88 0.93 -27.32 -22.34
CA ALA A 88 0.30 -26.87 -23.58
C ALA A 88 -0.68 -25.68 -23.43
N ASN A 89 -1.44 -25.58 -22.34
CA ASN A 89 -2.44 -24.52 -22.14
C ASN A 89 -1.83 -23.21 -21.61
N LEU A 90 -0.67 -23.29 -20.96
CA LEU A 90 0.03 -22.13 -20.38
C LEU A 90 0.82 -21.36 -21.45
N VAL A 91 1.48 -22.06 -22.36
CA VAL A 91 2.23 -21.47 -23.47
C VAL A 91 1.26 -20.83 -24.48
N SER A 92 0.20 -21.53 -24.88
CA SER A 92 -0.78 -21.01 -25.85
C SER A 92 -1.63 -19.84 -25.37
N GLY A 93 -1.73 -19.62 -24.06
CA GLY A 93 -2.39 -18.45 -23.46
C GLY A 93 -1.49 -17.21 -23.39
N LEU A 94 -0.17 -17.42 -23.21
CA LEU A 94 0.82 -16.33 -23.22
C LEU A 94 1.05 -15.82 -24.64
N ASP A 95 1.20 -16.72 -25.61
CA ASP A 95 1.41 -16.38 -27.03
C ASP A 95 0.26 -15.49 -27.57
N ARG A 96 -1.01 -15.77 -27.21
CA ARG A 96 -2.16 -14.93 -27.61
C ARG A 96 -2.20 -13.55 -26.95
N SER A 97 -1.62 -13.40 -25.76
CA SER A 97 -1.68 -12.14 -24.99
C SER A 97 -0.61 -11.15 -25.42
N GLU A 98 0.48 -11.62 -26.05
CA GLU A 98 1.58 -10.80 -26.56
C GLU A 98 1.31 -10.27 -27.99
N GLU A 99 0.36 -10.84 -28.73
CA GLU A 99 -0.01 -10.41 -30.09
C GLU A 99 -0.95 -9.20 -30.15
N CYS A 100 -1.62 -8.85 -29.05
CA CYS A 100 -2.54 -7.69 -29.01
C CYS A 100 -1.83 -6.41 -28.54
N ASN A 101 -1.39 -5.60 -29.52
CA ASN A 101 -0.70 -4.30 -29.37
C ASN A 101 -1.47 -3.20 -28.59
N CYS A 102 -2.60 -3.51 -27.95
CA CYS A 102 -3.42 -2.56 -27.20
C CYS A 102 -3.78 -3.01 -25.77
N ASN A 103 -3.25 -4.14 -25.29
CA ASN A 103 -3.43 -4.55 -23.90
C ASN A 103 -2.30 -4.04 -23.01
N TYR A 104 -2.55 -2.94 -22.29
CA TYR A 104 -1.71 -2.53 -21.17
C TYR A 104 -1.97 -3.47 -19.99
N MET A 105 -1.11 -4.47 -19.81
CA MET A 105 -1.15 -5.40 -18.68
C MET A 105 -0.81 -4.66 -17.38
N VAL A 106 -1.82 -4.20 -16.64
CA VAL A 106 -1.66 -3.55 -15.34
C VAL A 106 -1.73 -4.60 -14.22
N ARG A 107 -0.54 -4.98 -13.74
CA ARG A 107 -0.15 -5.79 -12.56
C ARG A 107 0.24 -7.24 -12.84
N GLN A 108 1.55 -7.51 -12.78
CA GLN A 108 2.13 -8.84 -12.52
C GLN A 108 2.81 -8.90 -11.15
N HIS A 109 2.11 -8.43 -10.11
CA HIS A 109 2.48 -8.81 -8.75
C HIS A 109 1.32 -9.70 -8.26
N ASP A 110 1.63 -11.00 -8.11
CA ASP A 110 0.76 -12.05 -7.53
C ASP A 110 -0.36 -12.61 -8.44
N LEU A 111 0.00 -13.14 -9.61
CA LEU A 111 -0.94 -13.86 -10.50
C LEU A 111 -1.48 -15.18 -9.90
N ILE A 112 -0.85 -15.71 -8.85
CA ILE A 112 -1.20 -17.01 -8.25
C ILE A 112 -2.43 -16.91 -7.32
N VAL A 113 -2.73 -15.72 -6.77
CA VAL A 113 -3.77 -15.57 -5.72
C VAL A 113 -5.16 -15.29 -6.29
N GLN A 114 -5.28 -14.75 -7.51
CA GLN A 114 -6.57 -14.28 -8.04
C GLN A 114 -7.48 -15.40 -8.58
N HIS A 115 -6.92 -16.54 -9.00
CA HIS A 115 -7.70 -17.62 -9.61
C HIS A 115 -8.56 -18.41 -8.60
N SER A 116 -8.28 -18.32 -7.29
CA SER A 116 -9.03 -19.06 -6.27
C SER A 116 -10.33 -18.36 -5.83
N TYR A 117 -10.46 -17.04 -6.00
CA TYR A 117 -11.62 -16.28 -5.51
C TYR A 117 -12.78 -16.22 -6.51
N THR A 118 -12.52 -16.32 -7.82
CA THR A 118 -13.55 -16.25 -8.86
C THR A 118 -14.34 -17.55 -9.02
N GLU A 119 -13.75 -18.70 -8.66
CA GLU A 119 -14.42 -20.01 -8.71
C GLU A 119 -15.38 -20.23 -7.53
N ILE A 120 -15.07 -19.70 -6.34
CA ILE A 120 -15.93 -19.87 -5.15
C ILE A 120 -17.31 -19.20 -5.34
N GLN A 121 -17.38 -18.12 -6.11
CA GLN A 121 -18.63 -17.40 -6.40
C GLN A 121 -19.46 -18.06 -7.53
N ARG A 122 -18.87 -18.96 -8.33
CA ARG A 122 -19.57 -19.70 -9.40
C ARG A 122 -20.18 -21.01 -8.93
N THR A 123 -19.63 -21.61 -7.88
CA THR A 123 -20.11 -22.89 -7.32
C THR A 123 -21.18 -22.72 -6.24
N SER A 124 -21.55 -21.47 -5.92
CA SER A 124 -22.55 -21.12 -4.90
C SER A 124 -23.83 -20.50 -5.50
N ALA A 125 -24.09 -20.70 -6.80
CA ALA A 125 -25.33 -20.36 -7.49
C ALA A 125 -26.02 -21.62 -8.03
#